data_AF-A0A0L6UKW6-F1
#
_entry.id   AF-A0A0L6UKW6-F1
#
_cell.length_a   1.000
_cell.length_b   1.000
_cell.length_c   1.000
_cell.angle_alpha   90.00
_cell.angle_beta   90.00
_cell.angle_gamma   90.00
#
_symmetry.space_group_name_H-M   'P 1'
#
loop_
_entity.id
_entity.type
_entity.pdbx_description
1 polymer ?
#
loop_
_entity_poly.entity_id
_entity_poly.type
_entity_poly.pdbx_seq_one_letter_code
_entity_poly.pdbx_strand_id
1 'polypeptide(L)' 'MTAAIPNTMSAPAPLASPTSTDKMDKIHSTILKTAIEAIPLLSMDNYTLWKNRVENRLDLQELLKPLTTNTGVL' A
#
# COMPACT_ATOMS: atom_id res chain seq x y z
N MET A 1 6.46 64.22 -32.23
CA MET A 1 7.15 63.67 -31.03
C MET A 1 6.40 62.41 -30.63
N THR A 2 7.05 61.27 -30.81
CA THR A 2 6.48 59.93 -30.70
C THR A 2 6.47 59.48 -29.24
N ALA A 3 5.33 59.09 -28.68
CA ALA A 3 5.25 58.43 -27.39
C ALA A 3 5.09 56.92 -27.61
N ALA A 4 6.14 56.15 -27.30
CA ALA A 4 6.11 54.69 -27.33
C ALA A 4 5.48 54.17 -26.03
N ILE A 5 4.41 53.39 -26.15
CA ILE A 5 3.81 52.64 -25.05
C ILE A 5 4.56 51.30 -24.95
N PRO A 6 5.17 50.94 -23.80
CA PRO A 6 5.78 49.62 -23.66
C PRO A 6 4.67 48.59 -23.48
N ASN A 7 4.40 47.80 -24.52
CA ASN A 7 3.53 46.64 -24.41
C ASN A 7 4.29 45.54 -23.66
N THR A 8 3.95 45.32 -22.39
CA THR A 8 4.48 44.20 -21.61
C THR A 8 3.79 42.92 -22.09
N MET A 9 4.46 42.17 -22.95
CA MET A 9 3.97 40.85 -23.34
C MET A 9 4.15 39.92 -22.13
N SER A 10 3.10 39.73 -21.33
CA SER A 10 3.06 38.64 -20.34
C SER A 10 3.15 37.33 -21.10
N ALA A 11 4.29 36.64 -20.96
CA ALA A 11 4.43 35.26 -21.41
C ALA A 11 3.36 34.42 -20.69
N PRO A 12 2.64 33.52 -21.40
CA PRO A 12 1.77 32.57 -20.72
C PRO A 12 2.63 31.70 -19.81
N ALA A 13 2.27 31.61 -18.53
CA ALA A 13 2.86 30.66 -17.60
C ALA A 13 2.75 29.25 -18.23
N PRO A 14 3.78 28.40 -18.14
CA PRO A 14 3.67 27.05 -18.66
C PRO A 14 2.51 26.37 -17.92
N LEU A 15 1.49 25.93 -18.67
CA LEU A 15 0.47 25.04 -18.14
C LEU A 15 1.23 23.84 -17.55
N ALA A 16 1.24 23.73 -16.23
CA ALA A 16 1.79 22.57 -15.56
C ALA A 16 1.01 21.35 -16.05
N SER A 17 1.60 20.63 -17.00
CA SER A 17 1.13 19.31 -17.39
C SER A 17 1.17 18.45 -16.14
N PRO A 18 0.06 17.80 -15.73
CA PRO A 18 0.09 16.92 -14.57
C PRO A 18 1.12 15.83 -14.87
N THR A 19 2.22 15.86 -14.12
CA THR A 19 3.30 14.89 -14.20
C THR A 19 2.68 13.51 -14.12
N SER A 20 2.88 12.67 -15.14
CA SER A 20 2.35 11.29 -15.18
C SER A 20 2.70 10.48 -13.93
N THR A 21 3.75 10.88 -13.21
CA THR A 21 4.16 10.42 -11.88
C THR A 21 3.03 10.49 -10.85
N ASP A 22 2.33 11.62 -10.72
CA ASP A 22 1.28 11.82 -9.69
C ASP A 22 0.09 10.87 -9.88
N LYS A 23 -0.20 10.47 -11.13
CA LYS A 23 -1.26 9.52 -11.45
C LYS A 23 -0.87 8.09 -11.13
N MET A 24 0.38 7.69 -11.45
CA MET A 24 0.86 6.33 -11.18
C MET A 24 1.04 6.08 -9.68
N ASP A 25 1.56 7.06 -8.94
CA ASP A 25 1.68 6.96 -7.48
C ASP A 25 0.31 6.82 -6.80
N LYS A 26 -0.70 7.52 -7.32
CA LYS A 26 -2.09 7.40 -6.84
C LYS A 26 -2.71 6.03 -7.18
N ILE A 27 -2.41 5.47 -8.35
CA ILE A 27 -2.84 4.12 -8.74
C ILE A 27 -2.19 3.09 -7.81
N HIS A 28 -0.88 3.18 -7.57
CA HIS A 28 -0.17 2.28 -6.66
C HIS A 28 -0.73 2.34 -5.25
N SER A 29 -1.00 3.54 -4.72
CA SER A 29 -1.62 3.72 -3.40
C SER A 29 -3.02 3.09 -3.33
N THR A 30 -3.82 3.26 -4.39
CA THR A 30 -5.18 2.70 -4.45
C THR A 30 -5.18 1.18 -4.53
N ILE A 31 -4.27 0.60 -5.32
CA ILE A 31 -4.11 -0.87 -5.43
C ILE A 31 -3.66 -1.44 -4.09
N LEU A 32 -2.67 -0.83 -3.44
CA LEU A 32 -2.19 -1.26 -2.14
C LEU A 32 -3.30 -1.19 -1.08
N LYS A 33 -4.04 -0.08 -1.02
CA LYS A 33 -5.17 0.07 -0.12
C LYS A 33 -6.22 -1.02 -0.34
N THR A 34 -6.61 -1.24 -1.60
CA THR A 34 -7.60 -2.26 -1.97
C THR A 34 -7.11 -3.67 -1.62
N ALA A 35 -5.84 -3.95 -1.86
CA ALA A 35 -5.23 -5.24 -1.53
C ALA A 35 -5.23 -5.50 -0.01
N ILE A 36 -4.97 -4.47 0.81
CA ILE A 36 -5.02 -4.56 2.27
C ILE A 36 -6.46 -4.80 2.74
N GLU A 37 -7.42 -4.06 2.20
CA GLU A 37 -8.85 -4.21 2.55
C GLU A 37 -9.43 -5.57 2.11
N ALA A 38 -8.88 -6.17 1.04
CA ALA A 38 -9.28 -7.49 0.57
C ALA A 38 -8.74 -8.65 1.42
N ILE A 39 -7.79 -8.41 2.34
CA ILE A 39 -7.32 -9.45 3.26
C ILE A 39 -8.50 -9.84 4.17
N PRO A 40 -8.95 -11.11 4.14
CA PRO A 40 -10.07 -11.53 4.96
C PRO A 40 -9.75 -11.33 6.45
N LEU A 41 -10.61 -10.58 7.13
CA LEU A 41 -10.54 -10.45 8.58
C LEU A 41 -10.81 -11.81 9.22
N LEU A 42 -10.12 -12.11 10.32
CA LEU A 42 -10.35 -13.33 11.06
C LEU A 42 -11.76 -13.29 11.68
N SER A 43 -12.57 -14.30 11.39
CA SER A 43 -13.92 -14.47 11.89
C SER A 43 -14.09 -15.91 12.39
N MET A 44 -15.22 -16.19 13.05
CA MET A 44 -15.51 -17.56 13.51
C MET A 44 -15.53 -18.55 12.34
N ASP A 45 -16.01 -18.13 11.17
CA ASP A 45 -16.17 -18.99 9.99
C ASP A 45 -14.83 -19.37 9.33
N ASN A 46 -13.83 -18.50 9.40
CA ASN A 46 -12.52 -18.74 8.78
C ASN A 46 -11.41 -19.10 9.79
N TYR A 47 -11.72 -19.06 11.08
CA TYR A 47 -10.77 -19.34 12.17
C TYR A 47 -10.12 -20.72 12.04
N THR A 48 -10.91 -21.79 11.84
CA THR A 48 -10.37 -23.16 11.76
C THR A 48 -9.37 -23.30 10.61
N LEU A 49 -9.68 -22.73 9.44
CA LEU A 49 -8.78 -22.78 8.29
C LEU A 49 -7.49 -21.99 8.54
N TRP A 50 -7.61 -20.80 9.13
CA TRP A 50 -6.46 -19.98 9.50
C TRP A 50 -5.57 -20.71 10.53
N LYS A 51 -6.17 -21.27 11.59
CA LYS A 51 -5.46 -22.01 12.64
C LYS A 51 -4.67 -23.17 12.05
N ASN A 52 -5.29 -23.98 11.20
CA ASN A 52 -4.61 -25.11 10.55
C ASN A 52 -3.42 -24.65 9.69
N ARG A 53 -3.55 -23.53 8.97
CA ARG A 53 -2.45 -22.97 8.17
C ARG A 53 -1.29 -22.50 9.04
N VAL A 54 -1.58 -21.83 10.15
CA VAL A 54 -0.56 -21.37 11.10
C VAL A 54 0.13 -22.57 11.75
N GLU A 55 -0.63 -23.53 12.27
CA GLU A 55 -0.06 -24.73 12.90
C GLU A 55 0.82 -25.51 11.93
N ASN A 56 0.37 -25.72 10.69
CA ASN A 56 1.17 -26.41 9.67
C ASN A 56 2.45 -25.65 9.31
N ARG A 57 2.42 -24.30 9.26
CA ARG A 57 3.62 -23.49 9.01
C ARG A 57 4.63 -23.64 10.15
N LEU A 58 4.15 -23.58 11.40
CA LEU A 58 5.01 -23.73 12.58
C LEU A 58 5.57 -25.15 12.69
N ASP A 59 4.78 -26.16 12.34
CA ASP A 59 5.21 -27.56 12.38
C ASP A 59 6.32 -27.85 11.38
N LEU A 60 6.20 -27.33 10.15
CA LEU A 60 7.25 -27.43 9.13
C LEU A 60 8.57 -26.76 9.52
N GLN A 61 8.52 -25.79 10.44
CA GLN A 61 9.69 -25.11 10.98
C GLN A 61 10.16 -25.72 12.30
N GLU A 62 9.51 -26.80 12.77
CA GLU A 62 9.71 -27.42 14.10
C GLU A 62 9.46 -26.45 15.27
N LEU A 63 8.77 -25.34 15.02
CA LEU A 63 8.48 -24.28 15.98
C LEU A 63 7.14 -24.45 16.70
N LEU A 64 6.29 -25.38 16.24
CA LEU A 64 4.96 -25.57 16.82
C LEU A 64 5.05 -25.83 18.33
N LYS A 65 5.74 -26.90 18.75
CA LYS A 65 5.87 -27.23 20.17
C LYS A 65 6.62 -26.16 20.98
N PRO A 66 7.77 -25.61 20.51
CA PRO A 66 8.44 -24.50 21.18
C PRO A 66 7.58 -23.25 21.41
N LEU A 67 6.62 -22.96 20.53
CA LEU A 67 5.81 -21.74 20.62
C LEU A 67 4.43 -21.94 21.23
N THR A 68 3.89 -23.16 21.23
CA THR A 68 2.52 -23.42 21.73
C THR A 68 2.48 -24.12 23.08
N THR A 69 3.63 -24.49 23.66
CA THR A 69 3.69 -25.13 24.99
C THR A 69 4.19 -24.15 26.04
N ASN A 70 3.68 -24.25 27.27
CA ASN A 70 4.11 -23.38 28.39
C ASN A 70 5.59 -23.53 28.76
N THR A 71 6.23 -24.60 28.30
CA THR A 71 7.64 -24.93 28.58
C THR A 71 8.53 -24.79 27.35
N GLY A 72 8.00 -24.29 26.24
CA GLY A 72 8.77 -24.16 25.00
C GLY A 72 9.84 -23.06 25.10
N VAL A 73 10.96 -23.28 24.42
CA VAL A 73 12.10 -22.34 24.34
C VAL A 73 12.46 -22.18 22.86
N LEU A 74 12.66 -20.92 22.44
CA LEU A 74 13.04 -20.52 21.08
C LEU A 74 14.55 -20.62 20.83
#